data_AF-A0A2A2YDG4-F1
#
_entry.id   AF-A0A2A2YDG4-F1
#
_cell.length_a   1.000
_cell.length_b   1.000
_cell.length_c   1.000
_cell.angle_alpha   90.00
_cell.angle_beta   90.00
_cell.angle_gamma   90.00
#
_symmetry.space_group_name_H-M   'P 1'
#
loop_
_entity.id
_entity.type
_entity.pdbx_description
1 polymer ?
#
loop_
_entity_poly.entity_id
_entity_poly.type
_entity_poly.pdbx_seq_one_letter_code
_entity_poly.pdbx_strand_id
1 'polypeptide(L)'
;MSQQPAAKPKTAITPTRQDDYPEWYLQVIKHADLAENSPVRGCMVIKPWGYALWENIHRDLDEKFKETGHVNAYFPLFIPVSYIQKEAAHVDGFA
;
A
#
# COMPACT_ATOMS: atom_id res chain seq x y z
N MET A 1 17.92 47.37 -0.46
CA MET A 1 17.12 46.55 -1.39
C MET A 1 16.72 45.28 -0.67
N SER A 2 15.54 45.26 -0.07
CA SER A 2 15.01 44.07 0.59
C SER A 2 14.58 43.09 -0.50
N GLN A 3 15.34 42.00 -0.66
CA GLN A 3 14.95 40.94 -1.59
C GLN A 3 13.66 40.30 -1.06
N GLN A 4 12.59 40.45 -1.84
CA GLN A 4 11.31 39.81 -1.60
C GLN A 4 11.50 38.30 -1.82
N PRO A 5 11.07 37.42 -0.89
CA PRO A 5 11.27 35.99 -1.07
C PRO A 5 10.53 35.55 -2.33
N ALA A 6 11.25 34.85 -3.22
CA ALA A 6 10.67 34.30 -4.44
C ALA A 6 9.42 33.47 -4.11
N ALA A 7 8.32 33.70 -4.82
CA ALA A 7 7.09 32.97 -4.60
C ALA A 7 7.33 31.45 -4.77
N LYS A 8 6.90 30.65 -3.79
CA LYS A 8 7.02 29.19 -3.86
C LYS A 8 6.32 28.66 -5.14
N PRO A 9 6.91 27.70 -5.87
CA PRO A 9 6.33 27.17 -7.09
C PRO A 9 4.93 26.57 -6.81
N LYS A 10 3.96 26.87 -7.67
CA LYS A 10 2.58 26.39 -7.52
C LYS A 10 2.49 24.92 -7.92
N THR A 11 2.27 24.04 -6.94
CA THR A 11 2.08 22.60 -7.13
C THR A 11 0.61 22.23 -7.21
N ALA A 12 0.30 21.12 -7.89
CA ALA A 12 -1.08 20.58 -7.95
C ALA A 12 -1.57 20.06 -6.59
N ILE A 13 -0.64 19.68 -5.70
CA ILE A 13 -0.89 19.16 -4.36
C ILE A 13 -0.30 20.13 -3.33
N THR A 14 -1.05 20.40 -2.26
CA THR A 14 -0.60 21.18 -1.09
C THR A 14 -1.02 20.40 0.16
N PRO A 15 -0.13 20.20 1.17
CA PRO A 15 1.25 20.69 1.31
C PRO A 15 2.24 20.05 0.31
N THR A 16 3.46 20.58 0.21
CA THR A 16 4.51 19.92 -0.58
C THR A 16 5.11 18.76 0.20
N ARG A 17 5.76 17.83 -0.50
CA ARG A 17 6.47 16.69 0.09
C ARG A 17 7.44 17.07 1.22
N GLN A 18 8.08 18.24 1.12
CA GLN A 18 9.07 18.71 2.09
C GLN A 18 8.42 19.39 3.31
N ASP A 19 7.23 19.96 3.15
CA ASP A 19 6.54 20.68 4.23
C ASP A 19 5.84 19.70 5.17
N ASP A 20 5.10 18.73 4.63
CA ASP A 20 4.38 17.69 5.38
C ASP A 20 4.22 16.44 4.50
N TYR A 21 5.09 15.45 4.75
CA TYR A 21 5.14 14.24 3.95
C TYR A 21 3.89 13.35 4.11
N PRO A 22 3.41 13.05 5.35
CA PRO A 22 2.20 12.26 5.53
C PRO A 22 0.98 12.80 4.78
N GLU A 23 0.68 14.10 4.93
CA GLU A 23 -0.49 14.69 4.26
C GLU A 23 -0.28 14.77 2.76
N TRP A 24 0.90 15.18 2.29
CA TRP A 24 1.23 15.19 0.87
C TRP A 24 1.03 13.81 0.22
N TYR A 25 1.43 12.73 0.89
CA TYR A 25 1.29 11.36 0.38
C TYR A 25 -0.19 10.98 0.21
N LEU A 26 -1.03 11.27 1.21
CA LEU A 26 -2.47 11.02 1.14
C LEU A 26 -3.14 11.84 0.04
N GLN A 27 -2.74 13.10 -0.12
CA GLN A 27 -3.24 13.96 -1.19
C GLN A 27 -2.84 13.43 -2.56
N VAL A 28 -1.59 12.98 -2.76
CA VAL A 28 -1.15 12.37 -4.02
C VAL A 28 -2.01 11.15 -4.35
N ILE A 29 -2.18 10.22 -3.41
CA ILE A 29 -2.99 9.01 -3.60
C ILE A 29 -4.43 9.36 -4.00
N LYS A 30 -5.03 10.31 -3.29
CA LYS A 30 -6.41 10.74 -3.52
C LYS A 30 -6.58 11.43 -4.86
N HIS A 31 -5.73 12.40 -5.18
CA HIS A 31 -5.81 13.18 -6.42
C HIS A 31 -5.42 12.37 -7.66
N ALA A 32 -4.60 11.33 -7.51
CA ALA A 32 -4.29 10.37 -8.56
C ALA A 32 -5.34 9.26 -8.71
N ASP A 33 -6.42 9.29 -7.93
CA ASP A 33 -7.50 8.31 -7.95
C ASP A 33 -7.05 6.85 -7.65
N LEU A 34 -6.04 6.68 -6.80
CA LEU A 34 -5.44 5.38 -6.51
C LEU A 34 -6.16 4.61 -5.40
N ALA A 35 -6.48 5.29 -4.30
CA ALA A 35 -7.15 4.70 -3.15
C ALA A 35 -7.92 5.75 -2.33
N GLU A 36 -8.87 5.28 -1.52
CA GLU A 36 -9.65 6.10 -0.59
C GLU A 36 -9.81 5.42 0.77
N ASN A 37 -10.16 6.20 1.79
CA ASN A 37 -10.34 5.67 3.14
C ASN A 37 -11.57 4.77 3.23
N SER A 38 -11.42 3.64 3.92
CA SER A 38 -12.54 2.76 4.28
C SER A 38 -13.17 3.22 5.60
N PRO A 39 -14.46 2.90 5.86
CA PRO A 39 -15.05 3.06 7.19
C PRO A 39 -14.36 2.20 8.27
N VAL A 40 -13.61 1.17 7.88
CA VAL A 40 -12.84 0.33 8.82
C VAL A 40 -11.48 0.97 9.06
N ARG A 41 -11.18 1.27 10.32
CA ARG A 41 -9.90 1.83 10.74
C ARG A 41 -8.75 0.92 10.30
N GLY A 42 -7.73 1.51 9.67
CA GLY A 42 -6.58 0.78 9.17
C GLY A 42 -6.79 0.12 7.80
N CYS A 43 -7.97 0.29 7.19
CA CYS A 43 -8.26 -0.21 5.85
C CYS A 43 -8.41 0.93 4.84
N MET A 44 -8.12 0.62 3.58
CA MET A 44 -8.36 1.50 2.44
C MET A 44 -9.09 0.72 1.35
N VAL A 45 -9.88 1.43 0.55
CA VAL A 45 -10.42 0.91 -0.70
C VAL A 45 -9.43 1.27 -1.81
N ILE A 46 -8.83 0.27 -2.43
CA ILE A 46 -7.95 0.46 -3.58
C ILE A 46 -8.83 0.58 -4.83
N LYS A 47 -8.73 1.70 -5.53
CA LYS A 47 -9.56 2.00 -6.70
C LYS A 47 -9.01 1.31 -7.96
N PRO A 48 -9.77 1.20 -9.06
CA PRO A 48 -9.31 0.49 -10.26
C PRO A 48 -7.94 0.93 -10.77
N TRP A 49 -7.66 2.24 -10.78
CA TRP A 49 -6.36 2.74 -11.21
C TRP A 49 -5.20 2.33 -10.28
N GLY A 50 -5.42 2.33 -8.97
CA GLY A 50 -4.46 1.81 -8.00
C GLY A 50 -4.31 0.29 -8.07
N TYR A 51 -5.40 -0.43 -8.31
CA TYR A 51 -5.39 -1.89 -8.39
C TYR A 51 -4.68 -2.39 -9.65
N ALA A 52 -4.76 -1.65 -10.76
CA ALA A 52 -4.01 -1.96 -11.98
C ALA A 52 -2.48 -2.02 -11.75
N LEU A 53 -1.94 -1.22 -10.82
CA LEU A 53 -0.53 -1.33 -10.42
C LEU A 53 -0.24 -2.69 -9.78
N TRP A 54 -1.13 -3.15 -8.88
CA TRP A 54 -1.02 -4.46 -8.26
C TRP A 54 -1.14 -5.59 -9.28
N GLU A 55 -2.08 -5.51 -10.22
CA GLU A 55 -2.22 -6.52 -11.30
C GLU A 55 -0.96 -6.62 -12.15
N ASN A 56 -0.29 -5.50 -12.42
CA ASN A 56 0.98 -5.48 -13.15
C ASN A 56 2.12 -6.13 -12.36
N ILE A 57 2.25 -5.81 -11.07
CA ILE A 57 3.24 -6.41 -10.17
C ILE A 57 3.01 -7.91 -10.07
N HIS A 58 1.76 -8.31 -9.81
CA HIS A 58 1.37 -9.70 -9.66
C HIS A 58 1.70 -10.50 -10.92
N ARG A 59 1.35 -9.99 -12.11
CA ARG A 59 1.62 -10.66 -13.38
C ARG A 59 3.11 -10.90 -13.61
N ASP A 60 3.94 -9.87 -13.44
CA ASP A 60 5.39 -9.98 -13.66
C ASP A 60 6.05 -10.94 -12.68
N LEU A 61 5.64 -10.93 -11.40
CA LEU A 61 6.19 -11.85 -10.40
C LEU A 61 5.71 -13.29 -10.61
N ASP A 62 4.42 -13.49 -10.91
CA ASP A 62 3.83 -14.81 -11.16
C ASP A 62 4.50 -15.52 -12.34
N GLU A 63 4.83 -14.80 -13.41
CA GLU A 63 5.60 -15.32 -14.55
C GLU A 63 6.98 -15.82 -14.11
N LYS A 64 7.74 -15.00 -13.38
CA LYS A 64 9.09 -15.37 -12.87
C LYS A 64 9.05 -16.58 -11.93
N PHE A 65 8.02 -16.71 -11.10
CA PHE A 65 7.88 -17.90 -10.24
C PHE A 65 7.58 -19.16 -11.05
N LYS A 66 6.75 -19.06 -12.09
CA LYS A 66 6.44 -20.19 -12.97
C LYS A 66 7.65 -20.64 -13.78
N GLU A 67 8.51 -19.72 -14.21
CA GLU A 67 9.79 -20.04 -14.88
C GLU A 67 10.71 -20.92 -14.03
N THR A 68 10.60 -20.81 -12.71
CA THR A 68 11.38 -21.61 -11.75
C THR A 68 10.66 -22.87 -11.27
N GLY A 69 9.50 -23.20 -11.87
CA GLY A 69 8.74 -24.43 -11.59
C GLY A 69 7.76 -24.32 -10.42
N HIS A 70 7.52 -23.13 -9.87
CA HIS A 70 6.53 -22.95 -8.81
C HIS A 70 5.10 -23.05 -9.34
N VAL A 71 4.20 -23.52 -8.48
CA VAL A 71 2.76 -23.66 -8.78
C VAL A 71 1.97 -22.95 -7.70
N ASN A 72 1.04 -22.08 -8.11
CA ASN A 72 0.17 -21.38 -7.19
C ASN A 72 -0.80 -22.35 -6.50
N ALA A 73 -1.01 -22.15 -5.20
CA ALA A 73 -2.01 -22.84 -4.42
C ALA A 73 -2.82 -21.82 -3.62
N TYR A 74 -4.08 -22.14 -3.33
CA TYR A 74 -4.96 -21.31 -2.52
C TYR A 74 -5.41 -22.08 -1.29
N PHE A 75 -5.02 -21.59 -0.12
CA PHE A 75 -5.37 -22.17 1.17
C PHE A 75 -6.52 -21.38 1.82
N PRO A 76 -7.30 -21.99 2.72
CA PRO A 76 -8.36 -21.30 3.44
C PRO A 76 -7.84 -20.11 4.25
N LEU A 77 -8.52 -18.96 4.16
CA LEU A 77 -8.22 -17.78 5.00
C LEU A 77 -8.54 -18.04 6.48
N PHE A 78 -9.60 -18.79 6.77
CA PHE A 78 -9.99 -19.12 8.13
C PHE A 78 -9.31 -20.41 8.57
N ILE A 79 -8.46 -20.29 9.60
CA ILE A 79 -7.73 -21.40 10.19
C ILE A 79 -8.22 -21.59 11.63
N PRO A 80 -8.49 -22.84 12.08
CA PRO A 80 -8.82 -23.09 13.48
C PRO A 80 -7.74 -22.60 14.44
N VAL A 81 -8.16 -21.97 15.55
CA VAL A 81 -7.22 -21.47 16.59
C VAL A 81 -6.31 -22.58 17.13
N SER A 82 -6.80 -23.82 17.19
CA SER A 82 -6.02 -24.98 17.62
C SER A 82 -4.81 -25.28 16.72
N TYR A 83 -4.79 -24.79 15.47
CA TYR A 83 -3.63 -24.89 14.59
C TYR A 83 -2.65 -23.74 14.80
N ILE A 84 -3.15 -22.53 15.07
CA ILE A 84 -2.32 -21.35 15.41
C ILE A 84 -1.56 -21.61 16.73
N GLN A 85 -2.22 -22.19 17.73
CA GLN A 85 -1.63 -22.48 19.04
C GLN A 85 -0.47 -23.49 18.99
N LYS A 86 -0.38 -24.32 17.94
CA LYS A 86 0.75 -25.26 17.78
C LYS A 86 2.04 -24.55 17.40
N GLU A 87 1.95 -23.37 16.77
CA GLU A 87 3.10 -22.53 16.41
C GLU A 87 3.52 -21.57 17.53
N ALA A 88 2.67 -21.35 18.54
CA ALA A 88 2.89 -20.40 19.64
C ALA A 88 4.14 -20.72 20.49
N ALA A 89 4.62 -21.96 20.46
CA ALA A 89 5.89 -22.33 21.12
C ALA A 89 7.13 -21.77 20.41
N HIS A 90 7.02 -21.26 19.18
CA HIS A 90 8.14 -20.87 18.33
C HIS A 90 8.18 -19.37 18.00
N VAL A 91 7.15 -18.58 18.34
CA VAL A 91 7.07 -17.18 17.90
C VAL A 91 6.52 -16.25 18.98
N ASP A 92 7.41 -15.63 19.75
CA ASP A 92 7.09 -14.47 20.60
C ASP A 92 6.80 -13.26 19.71
N GLY A 93 5.51 -12.94 19.51
CA GLY A 93 5.11 -11.66 18.88
C GLY A 93 4.07 -11.71 17.76
N PHE A 94 3.45 -12.87 17.48
CA PHE A 94 2.29 -12.94 16.58
C PHE A 94 0.93 -13.02 17.33
N ALA A 95 0.92 -12.73 18.63
CA ALA A 95 -0.28 -12.55 19.44
C ALA A 95 -0.20 -11.25 20.24
#